data_AF-A0A956PN11-F1
#
_entry.id   AF-A0A956PN11-F1
#
_cell.length_a   1.000
_cell.length_b   1.000
_cell.length_c   1.000
_cell.angle_alpha   90.00
_cell.angle_beta   90.00
_cell.angle_gamma   90.00
#
_symmetry.space_group_name_H-M   'P 1'
#
loop_
_entity.id
_entity.type
_entity.pdbx_description
1 polymer ?
#
loop_
_entity_poly.entity_id
_entity_poly.type
_entity_poly.pdbx_seq_one_letter_code
_entity_poly.pdbx_strand_id
1 'polypeptide(L)'
;NDLPVGITTSGNSPNILRAFEAAHSKGMKTLALTGQTGGQAENLAHMCIKVPSGRTCRIQEIHLSLGHIWCEMVESSLPSPLSEG
;
A
#
# COMPACT_ATOMS: atom_id res chain seq x y z
N ASN A 1 -14.98 5.81 4.76
CA ASN A 1 -14.04 6.38 3.77
C ASN A 1 -12.98 5.32 3.54
N ASP A 2 -12.85 4.82 2.32
CA ASP A 2 -11.98 3.67 2.04
C ASP A 2 -10.62 4.13 1.50
N LEU A 3 -9.59 3.29 1.68
CA LEU A 3 -8.24 3.52 1.18
C LEU A 3 -7.76 2.29 0.38
N PRO A 4 -7.89 2.27 -0.94
CA PRO A 4 -7.30 1.23 -1.77
C PRO A 4 -5.78 1.26 -1.70
N VAL A 5 -5.19 0.11 -1.35
CA VAL A 5 -3.74 -0.11 -1.31
C VAL A 5 -3.34 -1.05 -2.45
N GLY A 6 -2.56 -0.55 -3.41
CA GLY A 6 -2.07 -1.33 -4.55
C GLY A 6 -0.66 -1.83 -4.31
N ILE A 7 -0.45 -3.15 -4.37
CA ILE A 7 0.87 -3.79 -4.23
C ILE A 7 1.38 -4.14 -5.62
N THR A 8 2.47 -3.50 -6.06
CA THR A 8 3.08 -3.76 -7.38
C THR A 8 4.57 -3.47 -7.35
N THR A 9 5.41 -4.50 -7.46
CA THR A 9 6.87 -4.31 -7.37
C THR A 9 7.44 -3.45 -8.49
N SER A 10 6.89 -3.55 -9.70
CA SER A 10 7.32 -2.75 -10.86
C SER A 10 6.65 -1.38 -10.95
N GLY A 11 5.53 -1.18 -10.25
CA GLY A 11 4.71 0.02 -10.41
C GLY A 11 3.95 0.10 -11.75
N ASN A 12 3.92 -0.98 -12.54
CA ASN A 12 3.40 -0.97 -13.91
C ASN A 12 2.34 -2.05 -14.18
N SER A 13 1.86 -2.73 -13.14
CA SER A 13 0.83 -3.78 -13.28
C SER A 13 -0.48 -3.17 -13.78
N PRO A 14 -0.98 -3.52 -14.99
CA PRO A 14 -2.12 -2.83 -15.61
C PRO A 14 -3.42 -2.93 -14.81
N ASN A 15 -3.62 -4.00 -14.05
CA ASN A 15 -4.76 -4.15 -13.16
C ASN A 15 -4.70 -3.18 -11.96
N ILE A 16 -3.53 -2.95 -11.38
CA ILE A 16 -3.34 -1.99 -10.28
C ILE A 16 -3.54 -0.56 -10.78
N LEU A 17 -3.01 -0.21 -11.96
CA LEU A 17 -3.21 1.13 -12.54
C LEU A 17 -4.69 1.42 -12.77
N ARG A 18 -5.44 0.48 -13.37
CA ARG A 18 -6.90 0.60 -13.55
C ARG A 18 -7.65 0.66 -12.22
N ALA A 19 -7.18 -0.04 -11.19
CA ALA A 19 -7.79 0.03 -9.85
C ALA A 19 -7.64 1.44 -9.24
N PHE A 20 -6.49 2.09 -9.43
CA PHE A 20 -6.29 3.47 -8.98
C PHE A 20 -7.15 4.47 -9.77
N GLU A 21 -7.26 4.32 -11.09
CA GLU A 21 -8.19 5.13 -11.90
C GLU A 21 -9.65 4.97 -11.43
N ALA A 22 -10.07 3.73 -11.13
CA ALA A 22 -11.40 3.46 -10.61
C ALA A 22 -11.63 3.99 -9.18
N ALA A 23 -10.58 4.06 -8.37
CA ALA A 23 -10.65 4.69 -7.05
C ALA A 23 -10.74 6.22 -7.16
N HIS A 24 -10.03 6.81 -8.12
CA HIS A 24 -10.08 8.25 -8.39
C HIS A 24 -11.46 8.72 -8.84
N SER A 25 -12.12 7.95 -9.74
CA SER A 25 -13.49 8.28 -10.16
C SER A 25 -14.50 8.23 -9.01
N LYS A 26 -14.16 7.56 -7.90
CA LYS A 26 -14.94 7.51 -6.67
C LYS A 26 -14.50 8.52 -5.60
N GLY A 27 -13.53 9.39 -5.91
CA GLY A 27 -13.01 10.38 -4.95
C GLY A 27 -12.23 9.77 -3.78
N MET A 28 -11.71 8.55 -3.92
CA MET A 28 -10.96 7.86 -2.87
C MET A 28 -9.48 8.25 -2.90
N LYS A 29 -8.87 8.38 -1.72
CA LYS A 29 -7.40 8.44 -1.60
C LYS A 29 -6.83 7.06 -1.92
N THR A 30 -5.62 7.00 -2.47
CA THR A 30 -4.96 5.76 -2.91
C THR A 30 -3.53 5.69 -2.41
N LEU A 31 -3.05 4.48 -2.10
CA LEU A 31 -1.67 4.22 -1.68
C LEU A 31 -1.06 3.12 -2.56
N ALA A 32 0.14 3.36 -3.09
CA ALA A 32 0.92 2.36 -3.81
C ALA A 32 2.12 1.87 -2.97
N LEU A 33 2.33 0.55 -2.97
CA LEU A 33 3.56 -0.09 -2.49
C LEU A 33 4.35 -0.59 -3.70
N THR A 34 5.54 -0.03 -3.93
CA THR A 34 6.34 -0.33 -5.13
C THR A 34 7.81 -0.63 -4.83
N GLY A 35 8.54 -1.03 -5.87
CA GLY A 35 10.01 -0.98 -5.89
C GLY A 35 10.55 0.43 -6.15
N GLN A 36 11.85 0.51 -6.37
CA GLN A 36 12.62 1.76 -6.34
C GLN A 36 12.11 2.84 -7.30
N THR A 37 11.64 2.44 -8.48
CA THR A 37 11.29 3.37 -9.55
C THR A 37 9.88 3.94 -9.44
N GLY A 38 8.99 3.37 -8.61
CA GLY A 38 7.59 3.79 -8.52
C GLY A 38 6.71 3.38 -9.72
N GLY A 39 7.29 3.32 -10.93
CA GLY A 39 6.58 3.05 -12.17
C GLY A 39 5.49 4.09 -12.45
N GLN A 40 4.49 3.71 -13.25
CA GLN A 40 3.31 4.56 -13.47
C GLN A 40 2.46 4.74 -12.21
N ALA A 41 2.51 3.79 -11.28
CA ALA A 41 1.77 3.83 -10.02
C ALA A 41 2.14 5.04 -9.15
N GLU A 42 3.38 5.53 -9.19
CA GLU A 42 3.81 6.71 -8.43
C GLU A 42 3.03 7.98 -8.83
N ASN A 43 2.72 8.13 -10.11
CA ASN A 43 1.98 9.30 -10.60
C ASN A 43 0.46 9.12 -10.49
N LEU A 44 -0.02 7.87 -10.45
CA LEU A 44 -1.44 7.57 -10.35
C LEU A 44 -1.92 7.44 -8.91
N ALA A 45 -1.08 7.08 -7.94
CA ALA A 45 -1.50 7.00 -6.55
C ALA A 45 -1.35 8.35 -5.85
N HIS A 46 -2.22 8.64 -4.86
CA HIS A 46 -2.06 9.83 -4.03
C HIS A 46 -0.81 9.77 -3.14
N MET A 47 -0.40 8.55 -2.76
CA MET A 47 0.79 8.29 -1.97
C MET A 47 1.51 7.06 -2.55
N CYS A 48 2.85 7.06 -2.50
CA CYS A 48 3.66 5.95 -3.00
C CYS A 48 4.83 5.66 -2.05
N ILE A 49 4.89 4.44 -1.50
CA ILE A 49 6.01 3.95 -0.71
C ILE A 49 6.92 3.13 -1.62
N LYS A 50 8.13 3.65 -1.86
CA LYS A 50 9.12 3.03 -2.74
C LYS A 50 10.16 2.30 -1.92
N VAL A 51 10.22 0.97 -2.07
CA VAL A 51 11.30 0.17 -1.50
C VAL A 51 12.56 0.43 -2.34
N PRO A 52 13.71 0.82 -1.75
CA PRO A 52 14.94 1.16 -2.47
C PRO A 52 15.67 -0.09 -2.98
N SER A 53 15.00 -0.87 -3.82
CA SER A 53 15.49 -2.10 -4.42
C SER A 53 14.84 -2.31 -5.79
N GLY A 54 15.61 -2.86 -6.73
CA GLY A 54 15.12 -3.37 -8.01
C GLY A 54 14.82 -4.88 -7.98
N ARG A 55 15.07 -5.58 -6.87
CA ARG A 55 14.87 -7.03 -6.76
C ARG A 55 13.49 -7.35 -6.22
N THR A 56 12.63 -7.96 -7.04
CA THR A 56 11.24 -8.33 -6.69
C THR A 56 11.12 -9.04 -5.33
N CYS A 57 11.97 -10.03 -5.05
CA CYS A 57 11.93 -10.73 -3.76
C CYS A 57 12.15 -9.80 -2.56
N ARG A 58 13.16 -8.91 -2.64
CA ARG A 58 13.43 -7.92 -1.57
C ARG A 58 12.30 -6.91 -1.45
N ILE A 59 11.71 -6.50 -2.56
CA ILE A 59 10.56 -5.59 -2.54
C ILE A 59 9.37 -6.25 -1.84
N GLN A 60 9.07 -7.51 -2.16
CA GLN A 60 7.99 -8.27 -1.53
C GLN A 60 8.23 -8.54 -0.05
N GLU A 61 9.46 -8.89 0.35
CA GLU A 61 9.85 -9.03 1.76
C GLU A 61 9.53 -7.76 2.56
N ILE A 62 9.91 -6.59 2.03
CA ILE A 62 9.64 -5.31 2.68
C ILE A 62 8.14 -4.96 2.67
N HIS A 63 7.42 -5.23 1.58
CA HIS A 63 5.97 -5.03 1.54
C HIS A 63 5.24 -5.87 2.60
N LEU A 64 5.69 -7.11 2.83
CA LEU A 64 5.17 -7.96 3.90
C LEU A 64 5.49 -7.39 5.29
N SER A 65 6.73 -6.94 5.51
CA SER A 65 7.12 -6.27 6.77
C SER A 65 6.29 -5.01 7.04
N LEU A 66 6.03 -4.18 6.01
CA LEU A 66 5.15 -3.02 6.12
C LEU A 66 3.73 -3.42 6.53
N GLY A 67 3.20 -4.50 5.96
CA GLY A 67 1.91 -5.06 6.37
C GLY A 67 1.87 -5.44 7.84
N HIS A 68 2.91 -6.12 8.35
CA HIS A 68 3.01 -6.47 9.77
C HIS A 68 3.09 -5.23 10.68
N ILE A 69 3.91 -4.24 10.32
CA ILE A 69 4.03 -2.98 11.06
C ILE A 69 2.67 -2.25 11.10
N TRP A 70 1.96 -2.20 9.98
CA TRP A 70 0.63 -1.58 9.94
C TRP A 70 -0.38 -2.32 10.81
N CYS A 71 -0.39 -3.65 10.80
CA CYS A 71 -1.26 -4.42 11.69
C CYS A 71 -0.96 -4.11 13.16
N GLU A 72 0.31 -4.14 13.55
CA GLU A 72 0.74 -3.83 14.93
C GLU A 72 0.34 -2.40 15.34
N MET A 73 0.56 -1.42 14.45
CA MET A 73 0.17 -0.03 14.69
C MET A 73 -1.34 0.14 14.82
N VAL A 74 -2.13 -0.51 13.95
CA VAL A 74 -3.59 -0.48 14.00
C VAL A 74 -4.08 -1.13 15.28
N GLU A 75 -3.63 -2.34 15.61
CA GLU A 75 -3.99 -3.05 16.84
C GLU A 75 -3.65 -2.23 18.08
N SER A 76 -2.46 -1.63 18.14
CA SER A 76 -2.05 -0.76 19.25
C SER A 76 -2.87 0.53 19.36
N SER A 77 -3.44 0.99 18.25
CA SER A 77 -4.31 2.18 18.21
C SER A 77 -5.77 1.88 18.55
N LEU A 78 -6.18 0.61 18.47
CA LEU A 78 -7.51 0.20 18.86
C LEU A 78 -7.58 0.11 20.39
N PRO A 79 -8.72 0.45 21.00
CA PRO A 79 -8.92 0.20 22.42
C PRO A 79 -8.71 -1.29 22.70
N SER A 80 -8.05 -1.65 23.81
CA SER A 80 -8.04 -3.06 24.21
C SER A 80 -9.50 -3.51 24.37
N PRO A 81 -9.85 -4.76 23.99
CA PRO A 81 -11.09 -5.34 24.48
C PRO A 81 -11.03 -5.21 26.00
N LEU A 82 -12.09 -4.62 26.56
CA LEU A 82 -12.14 -4.17 27.93
C LEU A 82 -11.74 -5.30 28.87
N SER A 83 -11.01 -4.94 29.93
CA SER A 83 -11.11 -5.62 31.21
C SER A 83 -12.60 -5.91 31.50
N GLU A 84 -13.03 -7.15 31.28
CA GLU A 84 -14.30 -7.63 31.81
C GLU A 84 -14.11 -7.73 33.33
N GLY A 85 -14.58 -6.69 34.02
CA GLY A 85 -14.84 -6.69 35.45
C GLY A 85 -16.31 -6.97 35.70
#